data_AF-A0A259SS57-F1
#
_entry.id   AF-A0A259SS57-F1
#
_cell.length_a   1.000
_cell.length_b   1.000
_cell.length_c   1.000
_cell.angle_alpha   90.00
_cell.angle_beta   90.00
_cell.angle_gamma   90.00
#
_symmetry.space_group_name_H-M   'P 1'
#
loop_
_entity.id
_entity.type
_entity.pdbx_description
1 polymer ?
#
loop_
_entity_poly.entity_id
_entity_poly.type
_entity_poly.pdbx_seq_one_letter_code
_entity_poly.pdbx_strand_id
1 'polypeptide(L)'
;MSRARAHDLGLVRGGTPGPNNAITDVPGVEVGYTTLIEDGGAAVVRTGVTAILPRGRAGAGTPVAAGVHALNGNGEMTGSVWIAESGSLGTPVLITNTHSVGAAHEGAIRWMLDVVPGAADQWLLPVVAETWDGRLNDINGLHVRPEHAVGALDAARTGPVDEGAVGGGTGMICYGFKGGSGTASRRVVLGDAEYTVGVFLQANFGEMSELTVRGEHVGPALKAESATEANAAAAPAAAGPAMPPQGAGSVIVVVATDAPLLPGQCTAMARRVSLGLARTGTAGSHFSGDIFLAFSTANAGALASRFPAEGEEVVLDDLRAVPWGRMDPLYTAVVEATEEAVLNVLVAGEDTAGHRQSVRGLPVERVQELLQERALSR
;
A
#
# COMPACT_ATOMS: atom_id res chain seq x y z
N MET A 1 -14.52 -21.04 -0.23
CA MET A 1 -13.07 -21.31 -0.09
C MET A 1 -12.38 -19.96 -0.24
N SER A 2 -11.42 -19.61 0.61
CA SER A 2 -10.62 -18.40 0.40
C SER A 2 -9.88 -18.52 -0.94
N ARG A 3 -9.80 -17.42 -1.70
CA ARG A 3 -9.03 -17.37 -2.95
C ARG A 3 -7.55 -17.65 -2.64
N ALA A 4 -6.88 -18.43 -3.50
CA ALA A 4 -5.45 -18.71 -3.35
C ALA A 4 -4.63 -17.43 -3.51
N ARG A 5 -3.59 -17.27 -2.70
CA ARG A 5 -2.66 -16.13 -2.73
C ARG A 5 -1.33 -16.53 -3.39
N ALA A 6 -0.45 -15.57 -3.65
CA ALA A 6 0.82 -15.82 -4.35
C ALA A 6 1.68 -16.89 -3.63
N HIS A 7 1.66 -16.91 -2.30
CA HIS A 7 2.33 -17.94 -1.49
C HIS A 7 1.75 -19.33 -1.70
N ASP A 8 0.42 -19.47 -1.67
CA ASP A 8 -0.26 -20.76 -1.85
C ASP A 8 0.01 -21.36 -3.24
N LEU A 9 0.27 -20.49 -4.21
CA LEU A 9 0.55 -20.82 -5.61
C LEU A 9 2.05 -21.03 -5.89
N GLY A 10 2.91 -20.89 -4.89
CA GLY A 10 4.36 -21.06 -5.01
C GLY A 10 5.04 -19.98 -5.86
N LEU A 11 4.47 -18.76 -5.92
CA LEU A 11 4.97 -17.62 -6.69
C LEU A 11 5.97 -16.74 -5.92
N VAL A 12 6.13 -16.97 -4.62
CA VAL A 12 7.09 -16.25 -3.76
C VAL A 12 8.13 -17.20 -3.18
N ARG A 13 9.25 -16.64 -2.72
CA ARG A 13 10.32 -17.38 -2.02
C ARG A 13 10.73 -16.63 -0.76
N GLY A 14 11.06 -17.37 0.29
CA GLY A 14 11.70 -16.83 1.48
C GLY A 14 10.73 -16.30 2.54
N GLY A 15 11.23 -16.33 3.77
CA GLY A 15 10.53 -15.87 4.96
C GLY A 15 9.42 -16.79 5.45
N THR A 16 8.91 -16.50 6.64
CA THR A 16 7.74 -17.18 7.22
C THR A 16 6.67 -16.13 7.47
N PRO A 17 5.49 -16.21 6.83
CA PRO A 17 4.44 -15.23 7.06
C PRO A 17 3.83 -15.36 8.45
N GLY A 18 3.17 -14.28 8.89
CA GLY A 18 2.24 -14.33 10.02
C GLY A 18 0.95 -15.09 9.67
N PRO A 19 0.03 -15.25 10.62
CA PRO A 19 -1.16 -16.08 10.46
C PRO A 19 -2.11 -15.61 9.34
N ASN A 20 -2.23 -14.30 9.12
CA ASN A 20 -3.05 -13.75 8.04
C ASN A 20 -2.22 -13.44 6.79
N ASN A 21 -0.88 -13.49 6.91
CA ASN A 21 0.04 -13.00 5.90
C ASN A 21 -0.37 -11.60 5.42
N ALA A 22 -0.54 -10.69 6.39
CA ALA A 22 -1.08 -9.36 6.17
C ALA A 22 -0.49 -8.35 7.17
N ILE A 23 -0.59 -7.06 6.87
CA ILE A 23 -0.09 -5.98 7.74
C ILE A 23 -0.68 -6.04 9.16
N THR A 24 -1.91 -6.55 9.28
CA THR A 24 -2.66 -6.76 10.52
C THR A 24 -2.10 -7.87 11.40
N ASP A 25 -1.11 -8.63 10.94
CA ASP A 25 -0.34 -9.54 11.79
C ASP A 25 0.55 -8.77 12.78
N VAL A 26 0.81 -7.48 12.54
CA VAL A 26 1.41 -6.59 13.53
C VAL A 26 0.33 -6.26 14.59
N PRO A 27 0.54 -6.63 15.86
CA PRO A 27 -0.49 -6.49 16.90
C PRO A 27 -1.04 -5.06 17.01
N GLY A 28 -2.37 -4.96 17.00
CA GLY A 28 -3.10 -3.69 17.14
C GLY A 28 -3.27 -2.89 15.83
N VAL A 29 -2.64 -3.30 14.72
CA VAL A 29 -2.88 -2.66 13.42
C VAL A 29 -4.23 -3.09 12.87
N GLU A 30 -5.02 -2.12 12.41
CA GLU A 30 -6.33 -2.34 11.77
C GLU A 30 -6.35 -1.77 10.36
N VAL A 31 -7.05 -2.45 9.45
CA VAL A 31 -7.26 -2.03 8.06
C VAL A 31 -8.75 -1.99 7.75
N GLY A 32 -9.20 -0.93 7.08
CA GLY A 32 -10.59 -0.75 6.67
C GLY A 32 -10.70 -0.16 5.27
N TYR A 33 -11.87 -0.33 4.66
CA TYR A 33 -12.12 0.06 3.28
C TYR A 33 -13.49 0.71 3.11
N THR A 34 -13.53 1.70 2.22
CA THR A 34 -14.73 2.05 1.47
C THR A 34 -14.43 1.82 0.00
N THR A 35 -15.18 0.92 -0.65
CA THR A 35 -15.03 0.57 -2.06
C THR A 35 -16.21 1.13 -2.85
N LEU A 36 -15.94 1.93 -3.88
CA LEU A 36 -16.95 2.56 -4.74
C LEU A 36 -16.89 1.95 -6.15
N ILE A 37 -17.92 1.19 -6.50
CA ILE A 37 -18.12 0.59 -7.81
C ILE A 37 -19.53 0.93 -8.26
N GLU A 38 -19.64 1.81 -9.25
CA GLU A 38 -20.93 2.24 -9.79
C GLU A 38 -20.96 2.10 -11.30
N ASP A 39 -21.96 1.36 -11.78
CA ASP A 39 -22.27 1.13 -13.18
C ASP A 39 -23.71 1.58 -13.43
N GLY A 40 -23.92 2.58 -14.30
CA GLY A 40 -25.26 3.02 -14.70
C GLY A 40 -25.60 4.50 -14.52
N GLY A 41 -24.65 5.32 -14.04
CA GLY A 41 -24.77 6.78 -14.01
C GLY A 41 -24.22 7.46 -15.28
N ALA A 42 -24.05 8.78 -15.23
CA ALA A 42 -23.33 9.55 -16.26
C ALA A 42 -21.81 9.30 -16.26
N ALA A 43 -21.29 8.59 -15.24
CA ALA A 43 -19.89 8.29 -15.02
C ALA A 43 -19.71 6.82 -14.60
N VAL A 44 -18.50 6.29 -14.82
CA VAL A 44 -18.08 4.98 -14.33
C VAL A 44 -17.15 5.20 -13.14
N VAL A 45 -17.54 4.70 -11.97
CA VAL A 45 -16.79 4.89 -10.72
C VAL A 45 -16.11 3.59 -10.33
N ARG A 46 -14.79 3.67 -10.10
CA ARG A 46 -13.93 2.56 -9.67
C ARG A 46 -12.87 3.09 -8.73
N THR A 47 -13.26 3.46 -7.51
CA THR A 47 -12.33 4.12 -6.59
C THR A 47 -12.71 3.81 -5.15
N GLY A 48 -12.09 4.48 -4.19
CA GLY A 48 -12.43 4.32 -2.79
C GLY A 48 -11.38 4.89 -1.86
N VAL A 49 -11.44 4.45 -0.61
CA VAL A 49 -10.49 4.82 0.44
C VAL A 49 -10.10 3.57 1.19
N THR A 50 -8.80 3.40 1.41
CA THR A 50 -8.24 2.46 2.37
C THR A 50 -7.80 3.23 3.60
N ALA A 51 -8.10 2.70 4.79
CA ALA A 51 -7.64 3.23 6.07
C ALA A 51 -6.74 2.21 6.77
N ILE A 52 -5.64 2.69 7.35
CA ILE A 52 -4.74 1.92 8.21
C ILE A 52 -4.60 2.68 9.53
N LEU A 53 -4.95 2.01 10.63
CA LEU A 53 -4.83 2.55 11.99
C LEU A 53 -3.62 1.89 12.66
N PRO A 54 -2.52 2.62 12.93
CA PRO A 54 -1.30 2.04 13.51
C PRO A 54 -1.49 1.34 14.86
N ARG A 55 -2.48 1.78 15.65
CA ARG A 55 -2.83 1.23 16.97
C ARG A 55 -4.32 0.92 17.10
N GLY A 56 -5.01 0.77 15.97
CA GLY A 56 -6.45 0.58 15.93
C GLY A 56 -7.24 1.79 16.43
N ARG A 57 -8.56 1.69 16.40
CA ARG A 57 -9.46 2.78 16.83
C ARG A 57 -9.24 3.19 18.29
N ALA A 58 -9.01 2.20 19.17
CA ALA A 58 -8.80 2.44 20.60
C ALA A 58 -7.48 3.18 20.90
N GLY A 59 -6.50 3.09 20.00
CA GLY A 59 -5.20 3.78 20.11
C GLY A 59 -5.08 5.03 19.25
N ALA A 60 -6.17 5.53 18.66
CA ALA A 60 -6.16 6.73 17.84
C ALA A 60 -5.60 7.93 18.63
N GLY A 61 -4.73 8.73 17.99
CA GLY A 61 -4.01 9.83 18.66
C GLY A 61 -2.79 9.42 19.47
N THR A 62 -2.56 8.11 19.70
CA THR A 62 -1.33 7.63 20.36
C THR A 62 -0.23 7.43 19.31
N PRO A 63 0.90 8.15 19.40
CA PRO A 63 1.88 8.13 18.34
C PRO A 63 2.64 6.80 18.20
N VAL A 64 3.16 6.60 17.00
CA VAL A 64 4.14 5.57 16.63
C VAL A 64 5.38 6.24 16.05
N ALA A 65 6.55 5.64 16.24
CA ALA A 65 7.74 6.04 15.50
C ALA A 65 7.50 5.79 14.02
N ALA A 66 7.82 6.75 13.16
CA ALA A 66 7.58 6.66 11.73
C ALA A 66 8.69 7.30 10.91
N GLY A 67 8.76 6.91 9.63
CA GLY A 67 9.69 7.46 8.66
C GLY A 67 9.21 7.24 7.23
N VAL A 68 9.56 8.17 6.33
CA VAL A 68 9.13 8.17 4.94
C VAL A 68 10.31 8.03 3.97
N HIS A 69 10.05 7.46 2.79
CA HIS A 69 11.01 7.45 1.69
C HIS A 69 10.28 7.58 0.35
N ALA A 70 10.67 8.55 -0.47
CA ALA A 70 10.24 8.64 -1.87
C ALA A 70 11.35 8.11 -2.77
N LEU A 71 11.08 7.03 -3.50
CA LEU A 71 11.94 6.55 -4.58
C LEU A 71 11.79 7.46 -5.80
N ASN A 72 10.55 7.80 -6.16
CA ASN A 72 10.21 8.78 -7.18
C ASN A 72 8.99 9.60 -6.73
N GLY A 73 9.15 10.92 -6.61
CA GLY A 73 8.18 11.81 -5.97
C GLY A 73 7.04 12.32 -6.85
N ASN A 74 6.68 11.60 -7.92
CA ASN A 74 5.59 12.00 -8.82
C ASN A 74 4.21 11.58 -8.25
N GLY A 75 3.89 12.05 -7.04
CA GLY A 75 2.68 11.73 -6.30
C GLY A 75 2.59 12.48 -4.98
N GLU A 76 1.55 12.22 -4.20
CA GLU A 76 1.27 12.92 -2.94
C GLU A 76 1.22 12.00 -1.71
N MET A 77 1.72 12.50 -0.57
CA MET A 77 1.57 11.93 0.76
C MET A 77 1.59 13.06 1.79
N THR A 78 0.40 13.50 2.22
CA THR A 78 0.27 14.54 3.25
C THR A 78 0.84 14.06 4.59
N GLY A 79 1.10 14.99 5.51
CA GLY A 79 1.66 14.68 6.83
C GLY A 79 3.13 14.21 6.83
N SER A 80 3.70 13.89 5.67
CA SER A 80 5.10 13.44 5.50
C SER A 80 6.12 14.46 6.00
N VAL A 81 5.85 15.76 5.86
CA VAL A 81 6.72 16.83 6.37
C VAL A 81 6.89 16.75 7.88
N TRP A 82 5.79 16.52 8.61
CA TRP A 82 5.85 16.41 10.07
C TRP A 82 6.52 15.10 10.52
N ILE A 83 6.31 14.01 9.80
CA ILE A 83 7.02 12.75 10.05
C ILE A 83 8.53 12.92 9.81
N ALA A 84 8.94 13.65 8.79
CA ALA A 84 10.36 13.91 8.53
C ALA A 84 11.02 14.76 9.63
N GLU A 85 10.28 15.72 10.21
CA GLU A 85 10.76 16.60 11.28
C GLU A 85 10.80 15.89 12.64
N SER A 86 9.68 15.29 13.04
CA SER A 86 9.48 14.78 14.40
C SER A 86 9.67 13.27 14.54
N GLY A 87 9.59 12.53 13.43
CA GLY A 87 9.61 11.08 13.45
C GLY A 87 8.36 10.44 14.05
N SER A 88 7.27 11.19 14.20
CA SER A 88 6.05 10.77 14.90
C SER A 88 4.85 10.73 13.96
N LEU A 89 4.07 9.64 14.04
CA LEU A 89 2.78 9.47 13.38
C LEU A 89 1.71 9.24 14.44
N GLY A 90 0.83 10.22 14.65
CA GLY A 90 -0.30 10.15 15.61
C GLY A 90 -1.67 10.04 14.96
N THR A 91 -1.74 10.04 13.63
CA THR A 91 -2.98 10.03 12.84
C THR A 91 -3.13 8.73 12.05
N PRO A 92 -4.34 8.41 11.58
CA PRO A 92 -4.54 7.34 10.60
C PRO A 92 -3.76 7.59 9.31
N VAL A 93 -3.48 6.51 8.58
CA VAL A 93 -2.98 6.58 7.20
C VAL A 93 -4.12 6.24 6.25
N LEU A 94 -4.47 7.15 5.35
CA LEU A 94 -5.44 6.91 4.30
C LEU A 94 -4.75 6.79 2.94
N ILE A 95 -5.29 5.93 2.07
CA ILE A 95 -4.83 5.76 0.69
C ILE A 95 -6.04 5.81 -0.23
N THR A 96 -6.02 6.68 -1.23
CA THR A 96 -7.14 6.91 -2.17
C THR A 96 -6.62 7.24 -3.58
N ASN A 97 -7.45 7.86 -4.43
CA ASN A 97 -7.04 8.37 -5.74
C ASN A 97 -6.48 9.80 -5.66
N THR A 98 -5.70 10.18 -6.68
CA THR A 98 -4.97 11.45 -6.75
C THR A 98 -5.83 12.69 -6.48
N HIS A 99 -7.02 12.76 -7.07
CA HIS A 99 -7.88 13.94 -6.94
C HIS A 99 -8.74 13.95 -5.66
N SER A 100 -8.61 12.90 -4.83
CA SER A 100 -9.41 12.70 -3.62
C SER A 100 -8.61 12.85 -2.32
N VAL A 101 -7.31 13.15 -2.41
CA VAL A 101 -6.46 13.41 -1.24
C VAL A 101 -7.08 14.45 -0.32
N GLY A 102 -7.58 15.57 -0.86
CA GLY A 102 -8.21 16.61 -0.06
C GLY A 102 -9.47 16.15 0.69
N ALA A 103 -10.36 15.41 0.02
CA ALA A 103 -11.58 14.89 0.63
C ALA A 103 -11.28 13.85 1.72
N ALA A 104 -10.33 12.95 1.48
CA ALA A 104 -9.90 11.98 2.48
C ALA A 104 -9.20 12.65 3.67
N HIS A 105 -8.39 13.69 3.42
CA HIS A 105 -7.74 14.46 4.48
C HIS A 105 -8.75 15.14 5.40
N GLU A 106 -9.77 15.78 4.82
CA GLU A 106 -10.88 16.33 5.59
C GLU A 106 -11.62 15.23 6.39
N GLY A 107 -11.89 14.08 5.78
CA GLY A 107 -12.53 12.94 6.44
C GLY A 107 -11.74 12.43 7.65
N ALA A 108 -10.42 12.33 7.53
CA ALA A 108 -9.54 11.95 8.64
C ALA A 108 -9.59 12.96 9.80
N ILE A 109 -9.61 14.27 9.50
CA ILE A 109 -9.78 15.32 10.50
C ILE A 109 -11.13 15.15 11.23
N ARG A 110 -12.23 15.03 10.47
CA ARG A 110 -13.58 14.86 11.04
C ARG A 110 -13.66 13.65 11.95
N TRP A 111 -13.10 12.52 11.52
CA TRP A 111 -13.06 11.29 12.33
C TRP A 111 -12.23 11.46 13.60
N MET A 112 -11.03 12.06 13.52
CA MET A 112 -10.18 12.31 14.69
C MET A 112 -10.87 13.22 15.71
N LEU A 113 -11.57 14.26 15.27
CA LEU A 113 -12.34 15.16 16.14
C LEU A 113 -13.47 14.45 16.88
N ASP A 114 -14.04 13.39 16.30
CA ASP A 114 -15.10 12.59 16.92
C ASP A 114 -14.52 11.56 17.92
N VAL A 115 -13.45 10.86 17.55
CA VAL A 115 -12.99 9.68 18.32
C VAL A 115 -11.83 9.96 19.28
N VAL A 116 -11.09 11.06 19.12
CA VAL A 116 -9.93 11.39 19.96
C VAL A 116 -10.26 12.59 20.86
N PRO A 117 -10.43 12.38 22.17
CA PRO A 117 -10.64 13.47 23.12
C PRO A 117 -9.50 14.50 23.06
N GLY A 118 -9.85 15.78 22.98
CA GLY A 118 -8.88 16.89 22.94
C GLY A 118 -8.20 17.08 21.58
N ALA A 119 -8.58 16.34 20.52
CA ALA A 119 -8.02 16.53 19.19
C ALA A 119 -8.28 17.93 18.61
N ALA A 120 -9.40 18.55 18.99
CA ALA A 120 -9.76 19.92 18.58
C ALA A 120 -8.79 20.99 19.14
N ASP A 121 -8.08 20.66 20.23
CA ASP A 121 -7.12 21.56 20.87
C ASP A 121 -5.73 21.47 20.22
N GLN A 122 -5.56 20.60 19.22
CA GLN A 122 -4.28 20.29 18.56
C GLN A 122 -4.36 20.55 17.05
N TRP A 123 -3.19 20.64 16.40
CA TRP A 123 -3.13 20.60 14.95
C TRP A 123 -3.25 19.15 14.47
N LEU A 124 -4.14 18.91 13.52
CA LEU A 124 -4.29 17.60 12.89
C LEU A 124 -3.61 17.62 11.53
N LEU A 125 -2.58 16.79 11.37
CA LEU A 125 -1.83 16.60 10.13
C LEU A 125 -1.98 15.13 9.66
N PRO A 126 -3.18 14.71 9.18
CA PRO A 126 -3.39 13.37 8.67
C PRO A 126 -2.42 12.99 7.55
N VAL A 127 -2.11 11.70 7.48
CA VAL A 127 -1.38 11.12 6.35
C VAL A 127 -2.38 10.59 5.34
N VAL A 128 -2.42 11.21 4.17
CA VAL A 128 -3.22 10.77 3.03
C VAL A 128 -2.32 10.67 1.83
N ALA A 129 -2.26 9.49 1.25
CA ALA A 129 -1.46 9.18 0.07
C ALA A 129 -2.35 8.71 -1.08
N GLU A 130 -1.78 8.64 -2.28
CA GLU A 130 -2.58 8.37 -3.47
C GLU A 130 -1.86 7.57 -4.56
N THR A 131 -2.67 6.95 -5.41
CA THR A 131 -2.25 6.56 -6.76
C THR A 131 -3.34 6.95 -7.76
N TRP A 132 -3.00 7.06 -9.06
CA TRP A 132 -3.92 7.56 -10.08
C TRP A 132 -4.78 6.48 -10.77
N ASP A 133 -6.11 6.49 -10.58
CA ASP A 133 -7.06 5.51 -11.16
C ASP A 133 -7.82 5.98 -12.42
N GLY A 134 -7.46 7.12 -13.03
CA GLY A 134 -8.23 7.73 -14.12
C GLY A 134 -8.33 6.95 -15.44
N ARG A 135 -7.77 5.73 -15.51
CA ARG A 135 -8.03 4.75 -16.57
C ARG A 135 -9.37 4.03 -16.37
N LEU A 136 -9.62 3.57 -15.14
CA LEU A 136 -10.81 2.78 -14.80
C LEU A 136 -11.88 3.61 -14.11
N ASN A 137 -11.50 4.73 -13.51
CA ASN A 137 -12.36 5.62 -12.75
C ASN A 137 -12.57 6.96 -13.48
N ASP A 138 -13.75 7.54 -13.33
CA ASP A 138 -13.96 8.97 -13.57
C ASP A 138 -13.33 9.82 -12.46
N ILE A 139 -11.99 9.90 -12.46
CA ILE A 139 -11.22 10.58 -11.40
C ILE A 139 -11.56 12.07 -11.27
N ASN A 140 -12.03 12.70 -12.35
CA ASN A 140 -12.39 14.12 -12.37
C ASN A 140 -13.80 14.41 -11.85
N GLY A 141 -14.64 13.39 -11.68
CA GLY A 141 -15.95 13.54 -11.04
C GLY A 141 -15.87 13.74 -9.51
N LEU A 142 -14.69 13.56 -8.91
CA LEU A 142 -14.43 13.76 -7.48
C LEU A 142 -15.40 12.95 -6.61
N HIS A 143 -15.58 11.66 -6.92
CA HIS A 143 -16.62 10.81 -6.32
C HIS A 143 -16.34 10.43 -4.86
N VAL A 144 -15.08 10.48 -4.41
CA VAL A 144 -14.74 10.30 -3.00
C VAL A 144 -15.14 11.57 -2.23
N ARG A 145 -15.83 11.37 -1.10
CA ARG A 145 -16.26 12.40 -0.18
C ARG A 145 -15.68 12.13 1.21
N PRO A 146 -15.60 13.12 2.11
CA PRO A 146 -15.09 12.91 3.47
C PRO A 146 -15.75 11.75 4.21
N GLU A 147 -17.04 11.51 3.97
CA GLU A 147 -17.82 10.43 4.61
C GLU A 147 -17.33 9.04 4.19
N HIS A 148 -16.77 8.89 2.98
CA HIS A 148 -16.17 7.64 2.55
C HIS A 148 -14.86 7.34 3.30
N ALA A 149 -14.10 8.37 3.65
CA ALA A 149 -12.91 8.21 4.49
C ALA A 149 -13.27 7.87 5.94
N VAL A 150 -14.28 8.53 6.51
CA VAL A 150 -14.84 8.16 7.83
C VAL A 150 -15.33 6.71 7.82
N GLY A 151 -16.10 6.31 6.80
CA GLY A 151 -16.57 4.93 6.66
C GLY A 151 -15.44 3.89 6.60
N ALA A 152 -14.34 4.21 5.91
CA ALA A 152 -13.18 3.33 5.85
C ALA A 152 -12.48 3.21 7.23
N LEU A 153 -12.39 4.31 7.98
CA LEU A 153 -11.83 4.34 9.33
C LEU A 153 -12.69 3.56 10.33
N ASP A 154 -14.02 3.68 10.25
CA ASP A 154 -14.95 2.97 11.12
C ASP A 154 -15.03 1.46 10.79
N ALA A 155 -14.80 1.09 9.53
CA ALA A 155 -14.76 -0.30 9.09
C ALA A 155 -13.43 -0.99 9.40
N ALA A 156 -12.43 -0.26 9.92
CA ALA A 156 -11.11 -0.79 10.18
C ALA A 156 -11.13 -1.88 11.26
N ARG A 157 -10.44 -3.00 10.97
CA ARG A 157 -10.35 -4.15 11.87
C ARG A 157 -9.04 -4.91 11.70
N THR A 158 -8.69 -5.72 12.70
CA THR A 158 -7.61 -6.71 12.60
C THR A 158 -8.07 -7.98 11.84
N GLY A 159 -7.16 -8.94 11.66
CA GLY A 159 -7.42 -10.22 11.00
C GLY A 159 -7.16 -10.18 9.49
N PRO A 160 -7.78 -11.08 8.70
CA PRO A 160 -7.59 -11.14 7.25
C PRO A 160 -7.98 -9.82 6.57
N VAL A 161 -7.21 -9.47 5.54
CA VAL A 161 -7.36 -8.22 4.78
C VAL A 161 -7.73 -8.58 3.34
N ASP A 162 -8.80 -7.98 2.83
CA ASP A 162 -9.22 -8.17 1.44
C ASP A 162 -8.20 -7.51 0.47
N GLU A 163 -7.95 -8.14 -0.67
CA GLU A 163 -6.95 -7.74 -1.67
C GLU A 163 -7.57 -7.59 -3.07
N GLY A 164 -6.84 -6.97 -4.00
CA GLY A 164 -7.29 -6.69 -5.36
C GLY A 164 -8.07 -5.37 -5.46
N ALA A 165 -9.24 -5.41 -6.09
CA ALA A 165 -10.04 -4.22 -6.42
C ALA A 165 -10.89 -3.71 -5.25
N VAL A 166 -10.26 -3.34 -4.13
CA VAL A 166 -10.91 -2.85 -2.91
C VAL A 166 -10.31 -1.53 -2.41
N GLY A 167 -11.08 -0.74 -1.67
CA GLY A 167 -10.62 0.51 -1.06
C GLY A 167 -10.09 1.50 -2.09
N GLY A 168 -8.97 2.15 -1.78
CA GLY A 168 -8.28 3.01 -2.74
C GLY A 168 -7.74 2.24 -3.96
N GLY A 169 -7.52 0.92 -3.85
CA GLY A 169 -7.01 0.06 -4.91
C GLY A 169 -8.01 -0.29 -6.02
N THR A 170 -9.28 0.08 -5.86
CA THR A 170 -10.40 -0.33 -6.72
C THR A 170 -10.12 -0.13 -8.22
N GLY A 171 -9.68 1.07 -8.62
CA GLY A 171 -9.45 1.43 -10.02
C GLY A 171 -8.02 1.28 -10.53
N MET A 172 -7.14 0.61 -9.78
CA MET A 172 -5.71 0.59 -10.08
C MET A 172 -5.30 -0.51 -11.06
N ILE A 173 -4.16 -0.30 -11.74
CA ILE A 173 -3.57 -1.15 -12.77
C ILE A 173 -2.08 -1.34 -12.48
N CYS A 174 -1.61 -2.58 -12.40
CA CYS A 174 -0.22 -2.92 -12.12
C CYS A 174 0.35 -3.84 -13.20
N TYR A 175 1.52 -3.51 -13.76
CA TYR A 175 2.16 -4.24 -14.86
C TYR A 175 1.21 -4.50 -16.05
N GLY A 176 0.30 -3.56 -16.33
CA GLY A 176 -0.71 -3.70 -17.39
C GLY A 176 -1.86 -4.68 -17.09
N PHE A 177 -1.84 -5.34 -15.92
CA PHE A 177 -2.93 -6.16 -15.40
C PHE A 177 -3.71 -5.40 -14.33
N LYS A 178 -4.82 -5.97 -13.86
CA LYS A 178 -5.58 -5.40 -12.75
C LYS A 178 -4.67 -5.28 -11.51
N GLY A 179 -4.53 -4.05 -11.03
CA GLY A 179 -3.81 -3.71 -9.80
C GLY A 179 -4.76 -3.58 -8.60
N GLY A 180 -4.31 -2.88 -7.56
CA GLY A 180 -5.12 -2.58 -6.39
C GLY A 180 -4.41 -2.76 -5.06
N SER A 181 -5.15 -3.18 -4.04
CA SER A 181 -4.66 -3.33 -2.67
C SER A 181 -4.07 -4.71 -2.43
N GLY A 182 -2.92 -4.79 -1.78
CA GLY A 182 -2.26 -6.05 -1.47
C GLY A 182 -1.48 -5.96 -0.18
N THR A 183 -1.26 -7.11 0.44
CA THR A 183 -0.58 -7.17 1.73
C THR A 183 0.22 -8.46 1.89
N ALA A 184 1.19 -8.43 2.80
CA ALA A 184 1.95 -9.60 3.21
C ALA A 184 2.55 -9.34 4.59
N SER A 185 3.06 -10.37 5.25
CA SER A 185 3.84 -10.21 6.47
C SER A 185 4.98 -11.21 6.58
N ARG A 186 5.90 -10.95 7.51
CA ARG A 186 7.02 -11.83 7.86
C ARG A 186 7.24 -11.81 9.37
N ARG A 187 7.40 -13.00 9.95
CA ARG A 187 7.90 -13.19 11.31
C ARG A 187 9.42 -13.07 11.30
N VAL A 188 9.97 -12.33 12.26
CA VAL A 188 11.39 -12.01 12.36
C VAL A 188 11.87 -12.31 13.77
N VAL A 189 12.85 -13.19 13.89
CA VAL A 189 13.48 -13.52 15.17
C VAL A 189 14.71 -12.63 15.38
N LEU A 190 14.76 -11.91 16.50
CA LEU A 190 15.89 -11.08 16.93
C LEU A 190 16.31 -11.49 18.35
N GLY A 191 17.30 -12.39 18.43
CA GLY A 191 17.68 -13.00 19.72
C GLY A 191 16.57 -13.94 20.21
N ASP A 192 16.10 -13.73 21.43
CA ASP A 192 15.03 -14.53 22.04
C ASP A 192 13.63 -13.96 21.80
N ALA A 193 13.52 -12.81 21.11
CA ALA A 193 12.26 -12.16 20.78
C ALA A 193 11.88 -12.45 19.33
N GLU A 194 10.59 -12.61 19.09
CA GLU A 194 10.00 -12.63 17.76
C GLU A 194 9.17 -11.36 17.55
N TYR A 195 9.32 -10.79 16.37
CA TYR A 195 8.61 -9.61 15.89
C TYR A 195 7.93 -9.92 14.56
N THR A 196 7.05 -9.04 14.14
CA THR A 196 6.38 -9.08 12.84
C THR A 196 6.74 -7.85 12.04
N VAL A 197 6.98 -8.03 10.74
CA VAL A 197 6.98 -6.97 9.73
C VAL A 197 5.80 -7.21 8.82
N GLY A 198 4.87 -6.25 8.79
CA GLY A 198 3.70 -6.26 7.93
C GLY A 198 3.86 -5.23 6.82
N VAL A 199 3.37 -5.54 5.62
CA VAL A 199 3.35 -4.61 4.48
C VAL A 199 1.94 -4.54 3.91
N PHE A 200 1.48 -3.32 3.65
CA PHE A 200 0.31 -3.03 2.83
C PHE A 200 0.74 -2.16 1.66
N LEU A 201 0.19 -2.37 0.48
CA LEU A 201 0.41 -1.50 -0.66
C LEU A 201 -0.82 -1.30 -1.52
N GLN A 202 -0.82 -0.16 -2.23
CA GLN A 202 -1.72 0.13 -3.34
C GLN A 202 -0.90 0.16 -4.63
N ALA A 203 -0.95 -0.93 -5.41
CA ALA A 203 -0.16 -1.10 -6.63
C ALA A 203 -0.90 -0.54 -7.86
N ASN A 204 -0.30 0.49 -8.46
CA ASN A 204 -0.74 1.09 -9.71
C ASN A 204 0.45 1.41 -10.62
N PHE A 205 1.47 0.55 -10.70
CA PHE A 205 2.75 0.86 -11.33
C PHE A 205 3.22 -0.24 -12.29
N GLY A 206 4.31 0.03 -13.01
CA GLY A 206 5.03 -0.94 -13.82
C GLY A 206 4.44 -1.18 -15.21
N GLU A 207 5.31 -1.49 -16.16
CA GLU A 207 4.94 -1.90 -17.51
C GLU A 207 4.91 -3.43 -17.60
N MET A 208 3.95 -4.00 -18.34
CA MET A 208 3.80 -5.46 -18.47
C MET A 208 5.11 -6.18 -18.82
N SER A 209 5.95 -5.60 -19.68
CA SER A 209 7.22 -6.21 -20.07
C SER A 209 8.26 -6.28 -18.96
N GLU A 210 8.11 -5.54 -17.85
CA GLU A 210 9.03 -5.58 -16.70
C GLU A 210 8.72 -6.75 -15.75
N LEU A 211 7.50 -7.29 -15.79
CA LEU A 211 7.01 -8.21 -14.77
C LEU A 211 7.95 -9.42 -14.58
N THR A 212 8.45 -9.54 -13.36
CA THR A 212 9.34 -10.60 -12.91
C THR A 212 8.68 -11.36 -11.75
N VAL A 213 8.73 -12.69 -11.80
CA VAL A 213 8.19 -13.56 -10.75
C VAL A 213 9.26 -14.60 -10.40
N ARG A 214 9.64 -14.69 -9.12
CA ARG A 214 10.74 -15.58 -8.64
C ARG A 214 12.06 -15.39 -9.39
N GLY A 215 12.34 -14.16 -9.81
CA GLY A 215 13.52 -13.80 -10.61
C GLY A 215 13.42 -14.19 -12.09
N GLU A 216 12.29 -14.74 -12.55
CA GLU A 216 12.05 -15.02 -13.96
C GLU A 216 11.29 -13.88 -14.63
N HIS A 217 11.84 -13.38 -15.73
CA HIS A 217 11.26 -12.28 -16.49
C HIS A 217 10.13 -12.78 -17.41
N VAL A 218 8.92 -12.86 -16.87
CA VAL A 218 7.72 -13.41 -17.52
C VAL A 218 6.97 -12.37 -18.37
N GLY A 219 7.12 -11.09 -18.04
CA GLY A 219 6.45 -9.97 -18.68
C GLY A 219 6.54 -9.92 -20.21
N PRO A 220 7.71 -10.11 -20.85
CA PRO A 220 7.83 -10.06 -22.30
C PRO A 220 6.99 -11.11 -23.03
N ALA A 221 6.87 -12.33 -22.48
CA ALA A 221 6.04 -13.39 -23.06
C ALA A 221 4.56 -13.01 -22.99
N LEU A 222 4.10 -12.58 -21.81
CA LEU A 222 2.72 -12.14 -21.58
C LEU A 222 2.33 -10.95 -22.48
N LYS A 223 3.26 -10.02 -22.72
CA LYS A 223 3.05 -8.87 -23.60
C LYS A 223 2.89 -9.28 -25.07
N ALA A 224 3.70 -10.23 -25.54
CA ALA A 224 3.61 -10.75 -26.91
C ALA A 224 2.27 -11.51 -27.14
N GLU A 225 1.85 -12.30 -26.15
CA GLU A 225 0.56 -13.01 -26.17
C GLU A 225 -0.61 -12.01 -26.20
N SER A 226 -0.59 -10.99 -25.32
CA SER A 226 -1.63 -9.94 -25.28
C SER A 226 -1.74 -9.14 -26.58
N ALA A 227 -0.62 -8.83 -27.23
CA ALA A 227 -0.61 -8.12 -28.52
C ALA A 227 -1.22 -8.97 -29.65
N THR A 228 -1.02 -10.30 -29.60
CA THR A 228 -1.59 -11.24 -30.56
C THR A 228 -3.12 -11.31 -30.42
N GLU A 229 -3.62 -11.35 -29.19
CA GLU A 229 -5.06 -11.30 -28.89
C GLU A 229 -5.70 -9.98 -29.35
N ALA A 230 -5.07 -8.83 -29.09
CA ALA A 230 -5.58 -7.52 -29.48
C ALA A 230 -5.66 -7.33 -31.00
N ASN A 231 -4.65 -7.82 -31.74
CA ASN A 231 -4.64 -7.78 -33.21
C ASN A 231 -5.73 -8.68 -33.83
N ALA A 232 -6.14 -9.74 -33.14
CA ALA A 232 -7.23 -10.62 -33.57
C ALA A 232 -8.63 -9.99 -33.35
N ALA A 233 -8.74 -9.01 -32.44
CA ALA A 233 -10.01 -8.39 -32.02
C ALA A 233 -10.25 -6.97 -32.60
N ALA A 234 -9.45 -6.53 -33.58
CA ALA A 234 -9.36 -5.12 -33.97
C ALA A 234 -10.70 -4.48 -34.43
N ALA A 235 -11.17 -3.50 -33.64
CA ALA A 235 -11.99 -2.38 -34.07
C ALA A 235 -11.12 -1.10 -34.08
N PRO A 236 -11.40 -0.11 -34.95
CA PRO A 236 -10.57 1.10 -35.03
C PRO A 236 -10.61 1.91 -33.73
N ALA A 237 -9.44 2.28 -33.22
CA ALA A 237 -9.31 3.14 -32.05
C ALA A 237 -9.81 4.55 -32.39
N ALA A 238 -10.81 5.03 -31.64
CA ALA A 238 -11.24 6.43 -31.70
C ALA A 238 -10.12 7.33 -31.14
N ALA A 239 -9.88 8.47 -31.79
CA ALA A 239 -8.91 9.46 -31.34
C ALA A 239 -9.37 10.12 -30.04
N GLY A 240 -8.87 9.63 -28.90
CA GLY A 240 -9.03 10.22 -27.59
C GLY A 240 -7.78 11.02 -27.16
N PRO A 241 -7.85 11.77 -26.05
CA PRO A 241 -6.67 12.41 -25.47
C PRO A 241 -5.58 11.38 -25.15
N ALA A 242 -4.31 11.80 -25.23
CA ALA A 242 -3.18 10.94 -24.95
C ALA A 242 -3.28 10.38 -23.52
N MET A 243 -3.39 9.05 -23.41
CA MET A 243 -3.29 8.38 -22.13
C MET A 243 -1.84 8.44 -21.63
N PRO A 244 -1.59 8.39 -20.31
CA PRO A 244 -0.24 8.23 -19.80
C PRO A 244 0.46 7.03 -20.45
N PRO A 245 1.79 7.03 -20.59
CA PRO A 245 2.50 5.85 -21.09
C PRO A 245 2.28 4.64 -20.16
N GLN A 246 2.50 3.42 -20.66
CA GLN A 246 2.57 2.26 -19.76
C GLN A 246 3.72 2.45 -18.76
N GLY A 247 3.56 1.89 -17.56
CA GLY A 247 4.49 2.12 -16.45
C GLY A 247 4.34 3.48 -15.76
N ALA A 248 3.59 4.44 -16.32
CA ALA A 248 3.10 5.59 -15.55
C ALA A 248 2.01 5.15 -14.58
N GLY A 249 1.98 5.76 -13.39
CA GLY A 249 1.10 5.35 -12.31
C GLY A 249 1.71 5.71 -10.96
N SER A 250 1.58 4.85 -9.95
CA SER A 250 2.16 5.05 -8.61
C SER A 250 2.14 3.77 -7.78
N VAL A 251 2.92 3.71 -6.71
CA VAL A 251 2.72 2.75 -5.62
C VAL A 251 2.92 3.42 -4.27
N ILE A 252 1.92 3.28 -3.41
CA ILE A 252 2.02 3.64 -1.99
C ILE A 252 2.23 2.37 -1.21
N VAL A 253 3.24 2.35 -0.34
CA VAL A 253 3.55 1.22 0.54
C VAL A 253 3.61 1.68 1.98
N VAL A 254 2.93 0.96 2.86
CA VAL A 254 2.95 1.16 4.31
C VAL A 254 3.54 -0.09 4.95
N VAL A 255 4.62 0.09 5.70
CA VAL A 255 5.30 -0.95 6.47
C VAL A 255 4.97 -0.75 7.94
N ALA A 256 4.55 -1.80 8.62
CA ALA A 256 4.34 -1.83 10.07
C ALA A 256 5.27 -2.85 10.71
N THR A 257 5.69 -2.60 11.95
CA THR A 257 6.37 -3.61 12.77
C THR A 257 6.12 -3.38 14.25
N ASP A 258 6.13 -4.43 15.05
CA ASP A 258 6.15 -4.36 16.51
C ASP A 258 7.57 -4.38 17.10
N ALA A 259 8.61 -4.48 16.25
CA ALA A 259 9.99 -4.29 16.68
C ALA A 259 10.19 -2.86 17.19
N PRO A 260 10.89 -2.65 18.32
CA PRO A 260 11.14 -1.32 18.85
C PRO A 260 12.11 -0.56 17.96
N LEU A 261 11.62 0.45 17.23
CA LEU A 261 12.41 1.24 16.29
C LEU A 261 12.38 2.73 16.65
N LEU A 262 13.49 3.40 16.36
CA LEU A 262 13.58 4.85 16.29
C LEU A 262 13.07 5.37 14.93
N PRO A 263 12.69 6.65 14.81
CA PRO A 263 12.24 7.22 13.54
C PRO A 263 13.22 7.03 12.37
N GLY A 264 14.51 7.25 12.60
CA GLY A 264 15.54 7.03 11.58
C GLY A 264 15.63 5.58 11.10
N GLN A 265 15.29 4.61 11.96
CA GLN A 265 15.22 3.19 11.60
C GLN A 265 13.96 2.88 10.79
N CYS A 266 12.84 3.54 11.09
CA CYS A 266 11.64 3.49 10.25
C CYS A 266 11.93 4.02 8.84
N THR A 267 12.62 5.16 8.72
CA THR A 267 13.08 5.67 7.42
C THR A 267 13.98 4.67 6.69
N ALA A 268 14.85 3.95 7.42
CA ALA A 268 15.68 2.90 6.84
C ALA A 268 14.86 1.69 6.36
N MET A 269 13.80 1.30 7.08
CA MET A 269 12.84 0.28 6.67
C MET A 269 12.10 0.70 5.39
N ALA A 270 11.59 1.93 5.33
CA ALA A 270 10.88 2.46 4.15
C ALA A 270 11.74 2.39 2.87
N ARG A 271 13.05 2.63 2.96
CA ARG A 271 14.00 2.49 1.83
C ARG A 271 14.09 1.06 1.27
N ARG A 272 13.79 0.04 2.07
CA ARG A 272 13.87 -1.37 1.63
C ARG A 272 12.70 -1.76 0.73
N VAL A 273 11.60 -1.01 0.77
CA VAL A 273 10.48 -1.21 -0.15
C VAL A 273 10.95 -1.17 -1.61
N SER A 274 11.83 -0.23 -1.97
CA SER A 274 12.40 -0.14 -3.33
C SER A 274 13.01 -1.45 -3.81
N LEU A 275 13.68 -2.21 -2.93
CA LEU A 275 14.29 -3.48 -3.29
C LEU A 275 13.25 -4.57 -3.50
N GLY A 276 12.14 -4.55 -2.75
CA GLY A 276 11.02 -5.49 -2.95
C GLY A 276 10.29 -5.23 -4.28
N LEU A 277 10.03 -3.96 -4.61
CA LEU A 277 9.45 -3.57 -5.90
C LEU A 277 10.38 -3.95 -7.07
N ALA A 278 11.69 -3.75 -6.92
CA ALA A 278 12.66 -4.12 -7.96
C ALA A 278 12.68 -5.63 -8.23
N ARG A 279 12.34 -6.49 -7.25
CA ARG A 279 12.25 -7.94 -7.46
C ARG A 279 11.07 -8.35 -8.34
N THR A 280 10.02 -7.54 -8.40
CA THR A 280 8.92 -7.74 -9.36
C THR A 280 9.20 -7.08 -10.71
N GLY A 281 10.34 -6.40 -10.84
CA GLY A 281 10.99 -6.03 -12.09
C GLY A 281 10.93 -4.55 -12.48
N THR A 282 10.18 -3.71 -11.75
CA THR A 282 10.10 -2.28 -12.11
C THR A 282 11.42 -1.55 -11.85
N ALA A 283 11.74 -0.57 -12.70
CA ALA A 283 12.84 0.36 -12.48
C ALA A 283 12.42 1.68 -11.80
N GLY A 284 11.14 1.86 -11.48
CA GLY A 284 10.61 3.13 -10.96
C GLY A 284 10.48 4.17 -12.08
N SER A 285 9.45 4.03 -12.91
CA SER A 285 9.19 4.94 -14.03
C SER A 285 9.14 6.40 -13.57
N HIS A 286 9.61 7.33 -14.42
CA HIS A 286 9.59 8.77 -14.13
C HIS A 286 8.18 9.30 -13.77
N PHE A 287 7.15 8.71 -14.37
CA PHE A 287 5.75 9.02 -14.12
C PHE A 287 5.11 8.11 -13.06
N SER A 288 5.91 7.44 -12.22
CA SER A 288 5.43 6.59 -11.12
C SER A 288 5.62 7.26 -9.77
N GLY A 289 4.56 7.63 -9.05
CA GLY A 289 4.67 8.11 -7.68
C GLY A 289 4.98 6.97 -6.71
N ASP A 290 6.24 6.76 -6.36
CA ASP A 290 6.70 5.63 -5.54
C ASP A 290 7.10 6.14 -4.15
N ILE A 291 6.13 6.18 -3.24
CA ILE A 291 6.26 6.82 -1.91
C ILE A 291 5.90 5.84 -0.80
N PHE A 292 6.78 5.72 0.19
CA PHE A 292 6.69 4.69 1.22
C PHE A 292 6.71 5.30 2.62
N LEU A 293 5.93 4.70 3.51
CA LEU A 293 5.88 4.99 4.93
C LEU A 293 6.22 3.71 5.70
N ALA A 294 7.00 3.83 6.76
CA ALA A 294 7.19 2.77 7.72
C ALA A 294 6.91 3.28 9.14
N PHE A 295 6.30 2.45 9.99
CA PHE A 295 6.09 2.77 11.40
C PHE A 295 6.31 1.56 12.31
N SER A 296 6.60 1.85 13.58
CA SER A 296 6.73 0.87 14.66
C SER A 296 5.67 1.06 15.74
N THR A 297 4.91 0.01 16.04
CA THR A 297 3.89 0.01 17.10
C THR A 297 4.46 -0.19 18.51
N ALA A 298 5.78 -0.35 18.64
CA ALA A 298 6.44 -0.39 19.95
C ALA A 298 6.38 0.99 20.64
N ASN A 299 7.00 1.09 21.83
CA ASN A 299 7.19 2.37 22.55
C ASN A 299 5.90 3.20 22.70
N ALA A 300 4.76 2.55 23.00
CA ALA A 300 3.49 3.24 23.17
C ALA A 300 3.58 4.29 24.29
N GLY A 301 3.09 5.50 24.01
CA GLY A 301 3.12 6.62 24.94
C GLY A 301 4.33 7.55 24.81
N ALA A 302 5.37 7.15 24.07
CA ALA A 302 6.49 8.02 23.72
C ALA A 302 6.27 8.74 22.38
N LEU A 303 7.14 9.71 22.05
CA LEU A 303 7.08 10.51 20.83
C LEU A 303 5.80 11.35 20.71
N ALA A 304 5.17 11.65 21.85
CA ALA A 304 4.03 12.54 21.93
C ALA A 304 4.45 13.96 21.55
N SER A 305 3.76 14.54 20.59
CA SER A 305 3.89 15.95 20.25
C SER A 305 2.53 16.60 20.31
N ARG A 306 2.29 17.35 21.39
CA ARG A 306 1.10 18.15 21.62
C ARG A 306 1.51 19.52 22.13
N PHE A 307 0.64 20.50 22.00
CA PHE A 307 0.81 21.75 22.72
C PHE A 307 0.89 21.46 24.22
N PRO A 308 1.94 21.92 24.91
CA PRO A 308 2.06 21.76 26.34
C PRO A 308 0.99 22.59 27.05
N ALA A 309 0.41 22.06 28.13
CA ALA A 309 -0.44 22.86 29.01
C ALA A 309 0.42 23.82 29.85
N GLU A 310 -0.14 24.96 30.24
CA GLU A 310 0.55 25.90 31.12
C GLU A 310 0.83 25.25 32.49
N GLY A 311 2.10 25.28 32.92
CA GLY A 311 2.53 24.67 34.18
C GLY A 311 2.65 23.14 34.17
N GLU A 312 2.56 22.49 32.99
CA GLU A 312 2.79 21.06 32.85
C GLU A 312 4.23 20.67 33.20
N GLU A 313 4.41 19.60 33.96
CA GLU A 313 5.72 19.07 34.31
C GLU A 313 6.40 18.45 33.07
N VAL A 314 7.68 18.74 32.87
CA VAL A 314 8.47 18.14 31.80
C VAL A 314 8.86 16.72 32.19
N VAL A 315 8.26 15.74 31.53
CA VAL A 315 8.58 14.31 31.67
C VAL A 315 9.41 13.87 30.46
N LEU A 316 10.51 13.16 30.69
CA LEU A 316 11.34 12.61 29.63
C LEU A 316 10.79 11.25 29.18
N ASP A 317 10.81 11.01 27.86
CA ASP A 317 10.45 9.72 27.27
C ASP A 317 11.57 8.68 27.44
N ASP A 318 11.19 7.45 27.78
CA ASP A 318 12.06 6.28 27.72
C ASP A 318 11.74 5.45 26.46
N LEU A 319 12.73 5.29 25.58
CA LEU A 319 12.60 4.55 24.33
C LEU A 319 13.50 3.32 24.32
N ARG A 320 12.95 2.18 23.88
CA ARG A 320 13.74 1.02 23.49
C ARG A 320 13.93 1.02 21.99
N ALA A 321 15.08 0.53 21.54
CA ALA A 321 15.39 0.42 20.12
C ALA A 321 16.20 -0.85 19.82
N VAL A 322 15.91 -1.49 18.69
CA VAL A 322 16.78 -2.51 18.10
C VAL A 322 18.14 -1.85 17.81
N PRO A 323 19.28 -2.44 18.20
CA PRO A 323 20.59 -1.89 17.84
C PRO A 323 20.75 -1.81 16.32
N TRP A 324 21.33 -0.73 15.80
CA TRP A 324 21.52 -0.54 14.35
C TRP A 324 22.18 -1.73 13.64
N GLY A 325 23.17 -2.38 14.28
CA GLY A 325 23.84 -3.58 13.75
C GLY A 325 23.00 -4.87 13.76
N ARG A 326 21.71 -4.79 14.12
CA ARG A 326 20.77 -5.93 14.16
C ARG A 326 19.53 -5.70 13.29
N MET A 327 19.54 -4.70 12.42
CA MET A 327 18.39 -4.35 11.57
C MET A 327 18.20 -5.25 10.35
N ASP A 328 19.23 -5.96 9.90
CA ASP A 328 19.20 -6.70 8.62
C ASP A 328 18.07 -7.73 8.50
N PRO A 329 17.70 -8.51 9.54
CA PRO A 329 16.55 -9.40 9.46
C PRO A 329 15.23 -8.66 9.20
N LEU A 330 15.03 -7.47 9.79
CA LEU A 330 13.86 -6.63 9.54
C LEU A 330 13.89 -6.07 8.10
N TYR A 331 15.06 -5.69 7.60
CA TYR A 331 15.20 -5.23 6.21
C TYR A 331 14.87 -6.32 5.21
N THR A 332 15.37 -7.54 5.39
CA THR A 332 15.03 -8.70 4.54
C THR A 332 13.53 -8.94 4.56
N ALA A 333 12.91 -8.90 5.75
CA ALA A 333 11.47 -9.07 5.90
C ALA A 333 10.64 -8.02 5.14
N VAL A 334 11.06 -6.74 5.12
CA VAL A 334 10.42 -5.71 4.29
C VAL A 334 10.50 -6.06 2.81
N VAL A 335 11.69 -6.47 2.33
CA VAL A 335 11.89 -6.79 0.91
C VAL A 335 10.99 -7.96 0.49
N GLU A 336 10.98 -9.03 1.26
CA GLU A 336 10.18 -10.23 0.98
C GLU A 336 8.68 -9.97 1.06
N ALA A 337 8.22 -9.26 2.10
CA ALA A 337 6.81 -8.91 2.24
C ALA A 337 6.34 -7.95 1.14
N THR A 338 7.16 -6.98 0.72
CA THR A 338 6.80 -6.08 -0.40
C THR A 338 6.71 -6.84 -1.72
N GLU A 339 7.69 -7.69 -2.05
CA GLU A 339 7.65 -8.54 -3.25
C GLU A 339 6.37 -9.38 -3.28
N GLU A 340 6.05 -10.02 -2.17
CA GLU A 340 4.85 -10.85 -2.05
C GLU A 340 3.56 -10.04 -2.14
N ALA A 341 3.47 -8.88 -1.47
CA ALA A 341 2.27 -8.05 -1.50
C ALA A 341 1.94 -7.60 -2.93
N VAL A 342 2.94 -7.28 -3.77
CA VAL A 342 2.73 -6.97 -5.19
C VAL A 342 2.15 -8.18 -5.94
N LEU A 343 2.71 -9.37 -5.72
CA LEU A 343 2.22 -10.58 -6.37
C LEU A 343 0.81 -10.97 -5.88
N ASN A 344 0.49 -10.74 -4.61
CA ASN A 344 -0.86 -10.95 -4.08
C ASN A 344 -1.88 -10.03 -4.74
N VAL A 345 -1.53 -8.75 -5.03
CA VAL A 345 -2.40 -7.87 -5.84
C VAL A 345 -2.71 -8.50 -7.19
N LEU A 346 -1.68 -8.92 -7.92
CA LEU A 346 -1.84 -9.44 -9.28
C LEU A 346 -2.65 -10.74 -9.30
N VAL A 347 -2.44 -11.63 -8.32
CA VAL A 347 -3.20 -12.88 -8.15
C VAL A 347 -4.66 -12.61 -7.76
N ALA A 348 -4.90 -11.61 -6.92
CA ALA A 348 -6.25 -11.19 -6.51
C ALA A 348 -6.99 -10.41 -7.62
N GLY A 349 -6.26 -9.86 -8.59
CA GLY A 349 -6.82 -9.08 -9.70
C GLY A 349 -7.85 -9.86 -10.51
N GLU A 350 -8.96 -9.20 -10.83
CA GLU A 350 -10.02 -9.71 -11.69
C GLU A 350 -10.22 -8.79 -12.90
N ASP A 351 -10.73 -9.36 -13.98
CA ASP A 351 -11.11 -8.60 -15.16
C ASP A 351 -12.08 -7.48 -14.77
N THR A 352 -11.72 -6.25 -15.10
CA THR A 352 -12.46 -5.05 -14.68
C THR A 352 -12.72 -4.17 -15.89
N ALA A 353 -13.99 -3.98 -16.22
CA ALA A 353 -14.42 -2.90 -17.09
C ALA A 353 -14.42 -1.58 -16.31
N GLY A 354 -13.85 -0.54 -16.91
CA GLY A 354 -13.76 0.80 -16.31
C GLY A 354 -14.08 1.91 -17.30
N HIS A 355 -13.87 3.14 -16.87
CA HIS A 355 -14.29 4.35 -17.56
C HIS A 355 -13.75 4.50 -19.00
N ARG A 356 -12.44 4.28 -19.21
CA ARG A 356 -11.80 4.45 -20.53
C ARG A 356 -11.37 3.15 -21.19
N GLN A 357 -11.21 2.09 -20.40
CA GLN A 357 -10.75 0.79 -20.88
C GLN A 357 -11.19 -0.32 -19.93
N SER A 358 -11.14 -1.55 -20.43
CA SER A 358 -11.15 -2.75 -19.59
C SER A 358 -9.72 -3.21 -19.36
N VAL A 359 -9.45 -3.78 -18.20
CA VAL A 359 -8.16 -4.41 -17.87
C VAL A 359 -8.41 -5.84 -17.40
N ARG A 360 -7.54 -6.77 -17.79
CA ARG A 360 -7.63 -8.17 -17.38
C ARG A 360 -6.91 -8.43 -16.06
N GLY A 361 -7.35 -9.42 -15.31
CA GLY A 361 -6.55 -10.04 -14.25
C GLY A 361 -5.32 -10.74 -14.82
N LEU A 362 -4.33 -11.00 -13.96
CA LEU A 362 -3.15 -11.77 -14.34
C LEU A 362 -3.56 -13.20 -14.71
N PRO A 363 -3.15 -13.76 -15.87
CA PRO A 363 -3.37 -15.17 -16.18
C PRO A 363 -2.42 -16.03 -15.32
N VAL A 364 -2.82 -16.29 -14.08
CA VAL A 364 -2.00 -16.98 -13.07
C VAL A 364 -1.50 -18.35 -13.54
N GLU A 365 -2.37 -19.14 -14.16
CA GLU A 365 -2.02 -20.47 -14.69
C GLU A 365 -0.91 -20.36 -15.73
N ARG A 366 -1.02 -19.39 -16.65
CA ARG A 366 0.01 -19.14 -17.67
C ARG A 366 1.33 -18.70 -17.05
N VAL A 367 1.30 -17.89 -15.99
CA VAL A 367 2.52 -17.53 -15.25
C VAL A 367 3.18 -18.77 -14.64
N GLN A 368 2.40 -19.70 -14.07
CA GLN A 368 2.94 -20.94 -13.52
C GLN A 368 3.56 -21.83 -14.60
N GLU A 369 2.94 -21.94 -15.78
CA GLU A 369 3.51 -22.63 -16.94
C GLU A 369 4.85 -22.01 -17.37
N LEU A 370 4.91 -20.69 -17.54
CA LEU A 370 6.15 -19.99 -17.89
C LEU A 370 7.28 -20.26 -16.88
N LEU A 371 6.95 -20.34 -15.59
CA LEU A 371 7.92 -20.69 -14.55
C LEU A 371 8.40 -22.15 -14.67
N GLN A 372 7.50 -23.08 -15.02
CA GLN A 372 7.84 -24.49 -15.22
C GLN A 372 8.71 -24.69 -16.48
N GLU A 373 8.35 -24.07 -17.60
CA GLU A 373 9.12 -24.11 -18.85
C GLU A 373 10.57 -23.67 -18.64
N ARG A 374 10.78 -22.61 -17.84
CA ARG A 374 12.11 -22.10 -17.51
C ARG A 374 12.88 -22.95 -16.52
N ALA A 375 12.19 -23.59 -15.57
CA ALA A 375 12.82 -24.55 -14.67
C ALA A 375 13.33 -25.79 -15.41
N LEU A 376 12.63 -26.23 -16.47
CA LEU A 376 13.04 -27.35 -17.33
C LEU A 376 14.16 -26.99 -18.32
N SER A 377 14.38 -25.70 -18.59
CA SER A 377 15.40 -25.20 -19.50
C SER A 377 16.77 -24.94 -18.84
N ARG A 378 16.88 -25.18 -17.53
CA ARG A 378 18.10 -25.07 -16.72
C ARG A 378 18.58 -26.46 -16.33
#